data_AF-A0A7X2STG7-F1
#
_entry.id   AF-A0A7X2STG7-F1
#
_cell.length_a   1.000
_cell.length_b   1.000
_cell.length_c   1.000
_cell.angle_alpha   90.00
_cell.angle_beta   90.00
_cell.angle_gamma   90.00
#
_symmetry.space_group_name_H-M   'P 1'
#
loop_
_entity.id
_entity.type
_entity.pdbx_description
1 polymer ?
#
loop_
_entity_poly.entity_id
_entity_poly.type
_entity_poly.pdbx_seq_one_letter_code
_entity_poly.pdbx_strand_id
1 'polypeptide(L)' 'MIKEDVDYNQMNGIALAYMGDAIYEIYIRRHLLAKGLTKPTKLHHKATHYVSAKAQAFLIEKMQEQNVLNDEELEFFK' A
#
# COMPACT_ATOMS: atom_id res chain seq x y z
N MET A 1 14.08 -21.17 3.07
CA MET A 1 13.17 -20.22 3.74
C MET A 1 14.00 -19.42 4.71
N ILE A 2 14.02 -18.09 4.58
CA ILE A 2 14.56 -17.24 5.64
C ILE A 2 13.56 -17.37 6.79
N LYS A 3 14.05 -17.75 7.97
CA LYS A 3 13.25 -17.66 9.20
C LYS A 3 13.27 -16.19 9.59
N GLU A 4 12.15 -15.50 9.36
CA GLU A 4 11.95 -14.16 9.87
C GLU A 4 11.41 -14.29 11.29
N ASP A 5 12.29 -14.08 12.27
CA ASP A 5 11.92 -13.91 13.67
C ASP A 5 11.70 -12.41 13.93
N VAL A 6 10.77 -11.84 13.17
CA VAL A 6 10.56 -10.40 13.05
C VAL A 6 9.21 -10.05 13.68
N ASP A 7 9.26 -9.33 14.79
CA ASP A 7 8.06 -8.78 15.42
C ASP A 7 7.71 -7.43 14.78
N TYR A 8 6.77 -7.45 13.83
CA TYR A 8 6.32 -6.25 13.12
C TYR A 8 5.58 -5.26 14.02
N ASN A 9 5.02 -5.71 15.15
CA ASN A 9 4.31 -4.82 16.08
C ASN A 9 5.27 -3.89 16.85
N GLN A 10 6.56 -4.23 16.89
CA GLN A 10 7.60 -3.43 17.53
C GLN A 10 8.37 -2.55 16.53
N MET A 11 8.01 -2.59 15.25
CA MET A 11 8.66 -1.77 14.23
C MET A 11 8.18 -0.34 14.25
N ASN A 12 9.09 0.59 13.95
CA ASN A 12 8.70 1.97 13.71
C ASN A 12 7.95 2.12 12.37
N GLY A 13 7.14 3.17 12.27
CA GLY A 13 6.31 3.43 11.09
C GLY A 13 7.09 3.56 9.78
N ILE A 14 8.35 4.02 9.81
CA ILE A 14 9.18 4.13 8.60
C ILE A 14 9.55 2.74 8.06
N ALA A 15 9.93 1.81 8.94
CA ALA A 15 10.24 0.44 8.55
C ALA A 15 9.01 -0.30 8.01
N LEU A 16 7.86 -0.10 8.66
CA LEU A 16 6.58 -0.63 8.18
C LEU A 16 6.18 -0.04 6.82
N ALA A 17 6.31 1.27 6.63
CA ALA A 17 6.02 1.94 5.37
C ALA A 17 6.95 1.48 4.23
N TYR A 18 8.24 1.24 4.53
CA TYR A 18 9.18 0.69 3.55
C TYR A 18 8.70 -0.64 2.97
N MET A 19 8.23 -1.56 3.83
CA MET A 19 7.67 -2.83 3.38
C MET A 19 6.29 -2.65 2.72
N GLY A 20 5.44 -1.82 3.32
CA GLY A 20 4.07 -1.56 2.87
C GLY A 20 4.00 -0.97 1.46
N ASP A 21 4.92 -0.05 1.11
CA ASP A 21 5.00 0.54 -0.23
C ASP A 21 5.27 -0.53 -1.30
N ALA A 22 6.22 -1.43 -1.04
CA ALA A 22 6.53 -2.55 -1.93
C ALA A 22 5.37 -3.54 -2.07
N ILE A 23 4.70 -3.88 -0.96
CA ILE A 23 3.54 -4.76 -0.97
C ILE A 23 2.41 -4.14 -1.80
N TYR A 24 2.07 -2.87 -1.54
CA TYR A 24 0.99 -2.18 -2.24
C TYR A 24 1.27 -2.06 -3.75
N GLU A 25 2.50 -1.75 -4.15
CA GLU A 25 2.92 -1.71 -5.55
C GLU A 25 2.65 -3.04 -6.26
N ILE A 26 2.96 -4.18 -5.63
CA ILE A 26 2.69 -5.51 -6.21
C ILE A 26 1.18 -5.73 -6.39
N TYR A 27 0.35 -5.39 -5.40
CA TYR A 27 -1.10 -5.51 -5.51
C TYR A 27 -1.66 -4.67 -6.66
N ILE A 28 -1.22 -3.42 -6.78
CA ILE A 28 -1.64 -2.53 -7.88
C ILE A 28 -1.22 -3.08 -9.24
N ARG A 29 0.03 -3.54 -9.39
CA ARG A 29 0.50 -4.12 -10.65
C ARG A 29 -0.30 -5.36 -11.03
N ARG A 30 -0.56 -6.26 -10.08
CA ARG A 30 -1.38 -7.46 -10.30
C ARG A 30 -2.81 -7.09 -10.72
N HIS A 31 -3.42 -6.10 -10.07
CA HIS A 31 -4.75 -5.59 -10.40
C HIS A 31 -4.80 -5.03 -11.84
N LEU A 32 -3.80 -4.26 -12.25
CA LEU A 32 -3.75 -3.69 -13.60
C LEU A 32 -3.57 -4.78 -14.67
N LEU A 33 -2.71 -5.77 -14.41
CA LEU A 33 -2.53 -6.92 -15.29
C LEU A 33 -3.82 -7.75 -15.41
N ALA A 34 -4.51 -8.00 -14.29
CA ALA A 34 -5.78 -8.72 -14.30
C ALA A 34 -6.88 -8.00 -15.09
N LYS A 35 -6.80 -6.67 -15.20
CA LYS A 35 -7.65 -5.83 -16.08
C LYS A 35 -7.25 -5.86 -17.56
N GLY A 36 -6.25 -6.66 -17.94
CA GLY A 36 -5.77 -6.78 -19.32
C GLY A 36 -4.87 -5.64 -19.79
N LEU A 37 -4.38 -4.78 -18.88
CA LEU A 37 -3.39 -3.77 -19.27
C LEU A 37 -2.03 -4.46 -19.45
N THR A 38 -1.48 -4.36 -20.65
CA THR A 38 -0.20 -5.03 -20.98
C THR A 38 0.87 -4.08 -21.54
N LYS A 39 0.49 -2.88 -21.99
CA LYS A 39 1.43 -1.90 -22.55
C LYS A 39 2.26 -1.24 -21.43
N PRO A 40 3.60 -1.33 -21.43
CA PRO A 40 4.45 -0.85 -20.33
C PRO A 40 4.21 0.61 -19.94
N THR A 41 4.14 1.53 -20.92
CA THR A 41 3.88 2.95 -20.66
C THR A 41 2.53 3.17 -19.98
N LYS A 42 1.49 2.45 -20.41
CA LYS A 42 0.16 2.54 -19.79
C LYS A 42 0.15 1.95 -18.39
N LEU A 43 0.84 0.83 -18.18
CA LEU A 43 0.99 0.20 -16.88
C LEU A 43 1.68 1.14 -15.89
N HIS A 44 2.81 1.73 -16.28
CA HIS A 44 3.53 2.68 -15.43
C HIS A 44 2.65 3.89 -15.07
N HIS A 45 2.07 4.58 -16.05
CA HIS A 45 1.21 5.74 -15.78
C HIS A 45 0.01 5.40 -14.88
N LYS A 46 -0.61 4.23 -15.09
CA LYS A 46 -1.73 3.80 -14.25
C LYS A 46 -1.29 3.41 -12.85
N ALA A 47 -0.19 2.69 -12.71
CA ALA A 47 0.37 2.33 -11.41
C ALA A 47 0.69 3.58 -10.59
N THR A 48 1.43 4.54 -11.15
CA THR A 48 1.76 5.82 -10.50
C THR A 48 0.54 6.57 -10.01
N HIS A 49 -0.58 6.51 -10.74
CA HIS A 49 -1.83 7.13 -10.30
C HIS A 49 -2.39 6.50 -9.01
N TYR A 50 -2.20 5.20 -8.78
CA TYR A 50 -2.63 4.51 -7.56
C TYR A 50 -1.64 4.67 -6.40
N VAL A 51 -0.33 4.66 -6.69
CA VAL A 51 0.71 4.57 -5.67
C VAL A 51 1.36 5.91 -5.31
N SER A 52 1.02 7.00 -6.00
CA SER A 52 1.53 8.31 -5.63
C SER A 52 1.13 8.69 -4.20
N ALA A 53 1.99 9.44 -3.51
CA ALA A 53 1.73 9.94 -2.16
C ALA A 53 0.37 10.67 -2.05
N LYS A 54 -0.01 11.44 -3.07
CA LYS A 54 -1.32 12.11 -3.14
C LYS A 54 -2.49 11.10 -3.16
N ALA A 55 -2.36 10.03 -3.92
CA ALA A 55 -3.41 9.01 -4.02
C ALA A 55 -3.52 8.19 -2.73
N GLN A 56 -2.37 7.85 -2.12
CA GLN A 56 -2.35 7.14 -0.84
C GLN A 56 -2.92 8.01 0.30
N ALA A 57 -2.59 9.31 0.35
CA ALA A 57 -3.15 10.24 1.33
C ALA A 57 -4.67 10.35 1.18
N PHE A 58 -5.17 10.50 -0.05
CA PHE A 58 -6.61 10.51 -0.34
C PHE A 58 -7.28 9.19 0.06
N LEU A 59 -6.64 8.05 -0.19
CA LEU A 59 -7.18 6.74 0.16
C LEU A 59 -7.36 6.60 1.68
N ILE A 60 -6.34 6.96 2.47
CA ILE A 60 -6.43 6.86 3.93
C ILE A 60 -7.50 7.79 4.49
N GLU A 61 -7.59 9.03 3.99
CA GLU A 61 -8.66 9.97 4.37
C GLU A 61 -10.05 9.32 4.14
N LYS A 62 -10.27 8.67 2.99
CA LYS A 62 -11.53 7.96 2.72
C LYS A 62 -11.75 6.72 3.56
N MET A 63 -10.70 5.97 3.90
CA MET A 63 -10.80 4.83 4.79
C MET A 63 -11.19 5.26 6.22
N GLN A 64 -10.69 6.41 6.69
CA GLN A 64 -11.06 6.99 7.98
C GLN A 64 -12.52 7.49 7.97
N GLU A 65 -12.93 8.22 6.94
CA GLU A 65 -14.33 8.69 6.79
C GLU A 65 -15.35 7.53 6.79
N GLN A 66 -14.97 6.39 6.22
CA GLN A 66 -15.83 5.22 6.09
C GLN A 66 -15.72 4.23 7.26
N ASN A 67 -14.92 4.53 8.30
CA ASN A 67 -14.63 3.63 9.42
C ASN A 67 -14.18 2.24 8.96
N VAL A 68 -13.32 2.19 7.93
CA VAL A 68 -12.76 0.92 7.42
C VAL A 68 -11.66 0.40 8.34
N LEU A 69 -10.90 1.32 8.95
CA LEU A 69 -9.79 1.01 9.84
C LEU A 69 -10.30 0.80 11.28
N ASN A 70 -9.78 -0.21 11.96
CA ASN A 70 -10.01 -0.41 13.38
C ASN A 70 -9.06 0.47 14.25
N ASP A 71 -9.24 0.43 15.56
CA ASP A 71 -8.46 1.26 16.50
C ASP A 71 -6.96 0.98 16.47
N GLU A 72 -6.56 -0.28 16.33
CA GLU A 72 -5.14 -0.69 16.24
C GLU A 72 -4.50 -0.19 14.95
N GLU A 73 -5.18 -0.35 13.81
CA GLU A 73 -4.70 0.14 12.51
C GLU A 73 -4.58 1.68 12.48
N LEU A 74 -5.48 2.38 13.17
CA LEU A 74 -5.41 3.83 13.33
C LEU A 74 -4.24 4.26 14.22
N GLU A 75 -3.86 3.45 15.20
CA GLU A 75 -2.70 3.71 16.06
C GLU A 75 -1.39 3.59 15.25
N PHE A 76 -1.25 2.56 14.42
CA PHE A 76 -0.07 2.40 13.55
C PHE A 76 0.04 3.47 12.45
N PHE A 77 -1.06 4.12 12.08
CA PHE A 77 -1.05 5.19 11.08
C PHE A 77 -0.66 6.57 11.66
N LYS A 78 -0.94 6.83 12.94
CA LYS A 78 -0.70 8.12 13.60
C LYS A 78 0.76 8.36 13.94
#